data_AF-A0A1Y3EV11-F1
#
_entry.id   AF-A0A1Y3EV11-F1
#
_cell.length_a   1.000
_cell.length_b   1.000
_cell.length_c   1.000
_cell.angle_alpha   90.00
_cell.angle_beta   90.00
_cell.angle_gamma   90.00
#
_symmetry.space_group_name_H-M   'P 1'
#
loop_
_entity.id
_entity.type
_entity.pdbx_description
1 polymer ?
#
loop_
_entity_poly.entity_id
_entity_poly.type
_entity_poly.pdbx_seq_one_letter_code
_entity_poly.pdbx_strand_id
1 'polypeptide(L)'
;REGEKDSQYYQTCLEAILQHSPKAEIFCLVHKMDLVHVKHRDAVLLEREKDLARLTEPMKCVCFSTSIWDETLYKAWSAIVYQLIPNVHAIESSLEYFCSVIEADEVLLFERATFLVISHCHRNGNRDEHRFEKISNIIKQFKLSCSKLGTHFDSMEVTNSNFAAFIDTFTSNTYVMVVVSNTSIASITRLNIQNAKKHFEKLEAKQ
;
A
#
# COMPACT_ATOMS: atom_id res chain seq x y z
N ARG A 1 34.50 -10.73 0.04
CA ARG A 1 33.66 -10.56 1.26
C ARG A 1 32.19 -10.69 0.83
N GLU A 2 31.26 -11.17 1.66
CA GLU A 2 29.88 -11.54 1.24
C GLU A 2 29.18 -10.51 0.33
N GLY A 3 29.30 -9.20 0.61
CA GLY A 3 28.69 -8.15 -0.24
C GLY A 3 29.21 -8.07 -1.69
N GLU A 4 30.45 -8.51 -1.97
CA GLU A 4 30.94 -8.62 -3.36
C GLU A 4 30.25 -9.77 -4.10
N LYS A 5 29.94 -10.87 -3.39
CA LYS A 5 29.20 -11.99 -3.97
C LYS A 5 27.76 -11.58 -4.26
N ASP A 6 27.11 -10.87 -3.34
CA ASP A 6 25.75 -10.36 -3.54
C ASP A 6 25.67 -9.45 -4.77
N SER A 7 26.66 -8.58 -4.95
CA SER A 7 26.75 -7.68 -6.10
C SER A 7 26.93 -8.44 -7.42
N GLN A 8 27.77 -9.48 -7.43
CA GLN A 8 27.96 -10.34 -8.60
C GLN A 8 26.67 -11.09 -8.98
N TYR A 9 25.99 -11.69 -7.99
CA TYR A 9 24.72 -12.36 -8.24
C TYR A 9 23.67 -11.40 -8.78
N TYR A 10 23.57 -10.20 -8.21
CA TYR A 10 22.67 -9.16 -8.68
C TYR A 10 22.94 -8.79 -10.15
N GLN A 11 24.20 -8.56 -10.52
CA GLN A 11 24.58 -8.27 -11.91
C GLN A 11 24.23 -9.41 -12.87
N THR A 12 24.47 -10.67 -12.50
CA THR A 12 24.08 -11.82 -13.33
C THR A 12 22.57 -11.86 -13.58
N CYS A 13 21.75 -11.54 -12.57
CA CYS A 13 20.30 -11.41 -12.75
C CYS A 13 19.94 -10.26 -13.70
N LEU A 14 20.61 -9.10 -13.57
CA LEU A 14 20.37 -7.95 -14.44
C LEU A 14 20.73 -8.24 -15.91
N GLU A 15 21.84 -8.94 -16.16
CA GLU A 15 22.22 -9.36 -17.51
C GLU A 15 21.15 -10.26 -18.14
N ALA A 16 20.64 -11.24 -17.39
CA ALA A 16 19.56 -12.10 -17.85
C ALA A 16 18.26 -11.31 -18.11
N ILE A 17 17.90 -10.38 -17.23
CA ILE A 17 16.73 -9.51 -17.41
C ILE A 17 16.91 -8.62 -18.66
N LEU A 18 18.07 -8.03 -18.86
CA LEU A 18 18.34 -7.16 -20.02
C LEU A 18 18.21 -7.93 -21.34
N GLN A 19 18.61 -9.21 -21.35
CA GLN A 19 18.50 -10.08 -22.53
C GLN A 19 17.06 -10.55 -22.80
N HIS A 20 16.31 -10.89 -21.75
CA HIS A 20 15.01 -11.57 -21.90
C HIS A 20 13.79 -10.68 -21.64
N SER A 21 13.94 -9.60 -20.88
CA SER A 21 12.86 -8.70 -20.45
C SER A 21 13.38 -7.27 -20.18
N PRO A 22 13.92 -6.57 -21.21
CA PRO A 22 14.56 -5.26 -21.04
C PRO A 22 13.63 -4.12 -20.57
N LYS A 23 12.32 -4.36 -20.58
CA LYS A 23 11.29 -3.41 -20.11
C LYS A 23 10.81 -3.71 -18.69
N ALA A 24 11.39 -4.70 -18.03
CA ALA A 24 11.04 -5.02 -16.65
C ALA A 24 11.39 -3.86 -15.73
N GLU A 25 10.50 -3.55 -14.80
CA GLU A 25 10.79 -2.63 -13.71
C GLU A 25 11.56 -3.35 -12.60
N ILE A 26 12.58 -2.69 -12.07
CA ILE A 26 13.48 -3.29 -11.07
C ILE A 26 13.26 -2.61 -9.74
N PHE A 27 13.02 -3.41 -8.70
CA PHE A 27 12.90 -2.94 -7.32
C PHE A 27 13.96 -3.58 -6.46
N CYS A 28 14.65 -2.77 -5.67
CA CYS A 28 15.70 -3.23 -4.78
C CYS A 28 15.30 -2.96 -3.33
N LEU A 29 15.16 -4.02 -2.54
CA LEU A 29 14.81 -3.92 -1.12
C LEU A 29 16.09 -4.02 -0.28
N VAL A 30 16.52 -2.89 0.29
CA VAL A 30 17.56 -2.87 1.33
C VAL A 30 16.89 -3.34 2.63
N HIS A 31 16.99 -4.64 2.86
CA HIS A 31 16.21 -5.33 3.89
C HIS A 31 16.94 -5.43 5.25
N LYS A 32 16.18 -5.78 6.31
CA LYS A 32 16.64 -5.89 7.71
C LYS A 32 17.15 -4.57 8.30
N MET A 33 16.52 -3.45 7.92
CA MET A 33 16.89 -2.12 8.40
C MET A 33 16.62 -1.91 9.90
N ASP A 34 15.90 -2.83 10.55
CA ASP A 34 15.78 -2.94 12.01
C ASP A 34 17.12 -3.15 12.71
N LEU A 35 18.08 -3.83 12.06
CA LEU A 35 19.42 -4.05 12.60
C LEU A 35 20.31 -2.80 12.50
N VAL A 36 19.89 -1.80 11.72
CA VAL A 36 20.58 -0.52 11.58
C VAL A 36 20.00 0.48 12.57
N HIS A 37 20.87 1.12 13.33
CA HIS A 37 20.48 2.16 14.26
C HIS A 37 19.74 3.30 13.54
N VAL A 38 18.62 3.76 14.10
CA VAL A 38 17.68 4.72 13.47
C VAL A 38 18.38 5.93 12.86
N LYS A 39 19.35 6.52 13.58
CA LYS A 39 20.13 7.69 13.10
C LYS A 39 20.97 7.45 11.84
N HIS A 40 21.23 6.21 11.48
CA HIS A 40 22.08 5.84 10.34
C HIS A 40 21.28 5.24 9.18
N ARG A 41 19.98 4.98 9.35
CA ARG A 41 19.16 4.30 8.33
C ARG A 41 19.16 5.05 7.00
N ASP A 42 18.96 6.36 7.02
CA ASP A 42 18.91 7.19 5.81
C ASP A 42 20.27 7.24 5.10
N ALA A 43 21.35 7.35 5.88
CA ALA A 43 22.71 7.36 5.33
C ALA A 43 23.05 6.02 4.65
N VAL A 44 22.70 4.90 5.30
CA VAL A 44 22.91 3.56 4.74
C VAL A 44 22.05 3.35 3.50
N LEU A 45 20.78 3.78 3.51
CA LEU A 45 19.91 3.67 2.34
C LEU A 45 20.47 4.47 1.16
N LEU A 46 20.87 5.72 1.39
CA LEU A 46 21.40 6.60 0.35
C LEU A 46 22.71 6.05 -0.26
N GLU A 47 23.58 5.47 0.56
CA GLU A 47 24.80 4.81 0.08
C GLU A 47 24.46 3.60 -0.79
N ARG A 48 23.57 2.72 -0.33
CA ARG A 48 23.15 1.52 -1.06
C ARG A 48 22.41 1.85 -2.35
N GLU A 49 21.55 2.86 -2.33
CA GLU A 49 20.81 3.31 -3.51
C GLU A 49 21.75 3.80 -4.61
N LYS A 50 22.80 4.55 -4.27
CA LYS A 50 23.82 4.99 -5.23
C LYS A 50 24.57 3.82 -5.85
N ASP A 51 24.98 2.86 -5.02
CA ASP A 51 25.67 1.66 -5.51
C ASP A 51 24.77 0.83 -6.43
N LEU A 52 23.53 0.57 -6.00
CA LEU A 52 22.55 -0.20 -6.77
C LEU A 52 22.20 0.51 -8.08
N ALA A 53 21.98 1.82 -8.07
CA ALA A 53 21.69 2.60 -9.28
C ALA A 53 22.82 2.46 -10.31
N ARG A 54 24.08 2.58 -9.88
CA ARG A 54 25.25 2.38 -10.74
C ARG A 54 25.34 0.96 -11.30
N LEU A 55 25.05 -0.05 -10.48
CA LEU A 55 25.07 -1.46 -10.91
C LEU A 55 23.92 -1.81 -11.86
N THR A 56 22.82 -1.06 -11.81
CA THR A 56 21.60 -1.33 -12.59
C THR A 56 21.67 -0.76 -14.02
N GLU A 57 22.59 0.18 -14.29
CA GLU A 57 22.74 0.76 -15.62
C GLU A 57 22.94 -0.32 -16.71
N PRO A 58 22.29 -0.18 -17.89
CA PRO A 58 21.53 0.98 -18.38
C PRO A 58 20.05 1.00 -17.95
N MET A 59 19.59 0.02 -17.16
CA MET A 59 18.23 0.01 -16.62
C MET A 59 18.13 0.95 -15.41
N LYS A 60 16.91 1.10 -14.86
CA LYS A 60 16.67 1.87 -13.64
C LYS A 60 16.08 0.96 -12.56
N CYS A 61 16.41 1.23 -11.31
CA CYS A 61 15.78 0.60 -10.17
C CYS A 61 15.16 1.62 -9.22
N VAL A 62 14.19 1.17 -8.44
CA VAL A 62 13.63 1.90 -7.29
C VAL A 62 14.06 1.18 -6.03
N CYS A 63 14.63 1.90 -5.07
CA CYS A 63 15.13 1.34 -3.83
C CYS A 63 14.17 1.60 -2.66
N PHE A 64 14.02 0.61 -1.77
CA PHE A 64 13.29 0.77 -0.51
C PHE A 64 14.10 0.22 0.65
N SER A 65 14.16 0.96 1.76
CA SER A 65 14.54 0.42 3.06
C SER A 65 13.37 -0.37 3.64
N THR A 66 13.57 -1.62 4.01
CA THR A 66 12.48 -2.48 4.53
C THR A 66 12.88 -3.24 5.80
N SER A 67 11.90 -3.46 6.66
CA SER A 67 11.96 -4.39 7.78
C SER A 67 10.64 -5.13 7.94
N ILE A 68 10.70 -6.38 8.41
CA ILE A 68 9.50 -7.14 8.80
C ILE A 68 8.89 -6.68 10.13
N TRP A 69 9.60 -5.82 10.87
CA TRP A 69 9.21 -5.36 12.21
C TRP A 69 8.48 -4.01 12.20
N ASP A 70 8.36 -3.37 11.03
CA ASP A 70 7.69 -2.08 10.88
C ASP A 70 6.89 -1.99 9.56
N GLU A 71 6.26 -0.85 9.33
CA GLU A 71 5.37 -0.59 8.18
C GLU A 71 6.11 -0.49 6.83
N THR A 72 7.44 -0.39 6.83
CA THR A 72 8.22 -0.12 5.62
C THR A 72 8.10 -1.23 4.57
N LEU A 73 7.84 -2.48 5.01
CA LEU A 73 7.57 -3.57 4.09
C LEU A 73 6.26 -3.37 3.31
N TYR A 74 5.20 -2.88 3.96
CA TYR A 74 3.94 -2.57 3.28
C TYR A 74 4.13 -1.43 2.27
N LYS A 75 5.00 -0.45 2.58
CA LYS A 75 5.34 0.64 1.65
C LYS A 75 5.89 0.10 0.33
N ALA A 76 6.94 -0.73 0.45
CA ALA A 76 7.60 -1.29 -0.70
C ALA A 76 6.67 -2.18 -1.54
N TRP A 77 5.95 -3.09 -0.89
CA TRP A 77 5.04 -3.99 -1.59
C TRP A 77 3.83 -3.29 -2.18
N SER A 78 3.30 -2.24 -1.53
CA SER A 78 2.20 -1.46 -2.12
C SER A 78 2.67 -0.76 -3.39
N ALA A 79 3.86 -0.17 -3.39
CA ALA A 79 4.43 0.45 -4.59
C ALA A 79 4.66 -0.54 -5.74
N ILE A 80 5.24 -1.72 -5.43
CA ILE A 80 5.48 -2.77 -6.42
C ILE A 80 4.16 -3.28 -7.01
N VAL A 81 3.18 -3.58 -6.17
CA VAL A 81 1.88 -4.10 -6.63
C VAL A 81 1.14 -3.03 -7.42
N TYR A 82 1.20 -1.76 -7.00
CA TYR A 82 0.54 -0.64 -7.67
C TYR A 82 0.89 -0.56 -9.17
N GLN A 83 2.15 -0.77 -9.53
CA GLN A 83 2.58 -0.78 -10.94
C GLN A 83 2.01 -1.93 -11.77
N LEU A 84 1.50 -2.98 -11.11
CA LEU A 84 0.91 -4.14 -11.76
C LEU A 84 -0.62 -4.07 -11.84
N ILE A 85 -1.27 -3.08 -11.20
CA ILE A 85 -2.73 -2.98 -11.17
C ILE A 85 -3.25 -2.46 -12.51
N PRO A 86 -4.00 -3.26 -13.29
CA PRO A 86 -4.62 -2.79 -14.51
C PRO A 86 -5.74 -1.79 -14.19
N ASN A 87 -5.92 -0.79 -15.04
CA ASN A 87 -6.96 0.24 -14.92
C ASN A 87 -6.89 1.08 -13.63
N VAL A 88 -5.70 1.24 -13.02
CA VAL A 88 -5.54 2.00 -11.77
C VAL A 88 -6.13 3.42 -11.85
N HIS A 89 -5.98 4.11 -12.98
CA HIS A 89 -6.56 5.44 -13.20
C HIS A 89 -8.10 5.48 -13.16
N ALA A 90 -8.76 4.41 -13.63
CA ALA A 90 -10.22 4.32 -13.57
C ALA A 90 -10.72 4.09 -12.13
N ILE A 91 -9.94 3.33 -11.35
CA ILE A 91 -10.18 3.13 -9.92
C ILE A 91 -9.97 4.45 -9.18
N GLU A 92 -8.86 5.15 -9.40
CA GLU A 92 -8.55 6.46 -8.80
C GLU A 92 -9.65 7.47 -9.08
N SER A 93 -10.03 7.66 -10.36
CA SER A 93 -11.07 8.61 -10.75
C SER A 93 -12.43 8.27 -10.10
N SER A 94 -12.76 6.98 -10.00
CA SER A 94 -14.00 6.53 -9.35
C SER A 94 -13.96 6.72 -7.84
N LEU A 95 -12.79 6.52 -7.21
CA LEU A 95 -12.58 6.71 -5.79
C LEU A 95 -12.61 8.19 -5.41
N GLU A 96 -12.02 9.05 -6.23
CA GLU A 96 -12.11 10.52 -6.10
C GLU A 96 -13.55 11.00 -6.21
N TYR A 97 -14.30 10.52 -7.22
CA TYR A 97 -15.73 10.83 -7.34
C TYR A 97 -16.51 10.36 -6.12
N PHE A 98 -16.28 9.13 -5.66
CA PHE A 98 -16.94 8.58 -4.48
C PHE A 98 -16.64 9.41 -3.23
N CYS A 99 -15.36 9.72 -2.98
CA CYS A 99 -14.92 10.59 -1.89
C CYS A 99 -15.58 11.98 -1.96
N SER A 100 -15.71 12.53 -3.18
CA SER A 100 -16.39 13.80 -3.46
C SER A 100 -17.87 13.78 -3.04
N VAL A 101 -18.60 12.74 -3.46
CA VAL A 101 -20.05 12.61 -3.24
C VAL A 101 -20.40 12.38 -1.77
N ILE A 102 -19.59 11.61 -1.04
CA ILE A 102 -19.89 11.27 0.36
C ILE A 102 -19.32 12.27 1.37
N GLU A 103 -18.68 13.35 0.90
CA GLU A 103 -18.04 14.36 1.75
C GLU A 103 -17.01 13.77 2.74
N ALA A 104 -16.29 12.73 2.31
CA ALA A 104 -15.22 12.13 3.11
C ALA A 104 -13.95 12.97 3.10
N ASP A 105 -13.25 12.96 4.23
CA ASP A 105 -11.91 13.56 4.35
C ASP A 105 -10.87 12.69 3.66
N GLU A 106 -11.02 11.37 3.80
CA GLU A 106 -10.11 10.39 3.25
C GLU A 106 -10.83 9.07 2.95
N VAL A 107 -10.51 8.48 1.80
CA VAL A 107 -10.95 7.15 1.40
C VAL A 107 -9.73 6.34 0.97
N LEU A 108 -9.54 5.15 1.53
CA LEU A 108 -8.48 4.20 1.17
C LEU A 108 -9.10 2.93 0.61
N LEU A 109 -8.54 2.43 -0.48
CA LEU A 109 -8.91 1.15 -1.07
C LEU A 109 -7.76 0.16 -0.86
N PHE A 110 -8.05 -1.02 -0.32
CA PHE A 110 -7.06 -2.04 -0.02
C PHE A 110 -7.35 -3.35 -0.75
N GLU A 111 -6.31 -4.08 -1.14
CA GLU A 111 -6.46 -5.47 -1.60
C GLU A 111 -6.84 -6.37 -0.42
N ARG A 112 -7.82 -7.26 -0.62
CA ARG A 112 -8.48 -8.00 0.46
C ARG A 112 -7.55 -8.93 1.23
N ALA A 113 -6.67 -9.68 0.56
CA ALA A 113 -5.84 -10.69 1.19
C ALA A 113 -4.65 -10.08 1.93
N THR A 114 -3.92 -9.21 1.26
CA THR A 114 -2.65 -8.58 1.69
C THR A 114 -2.86 -7.32 2.50
N PHE A 115 -4.01 -6.64 2.32
CA PHE A 115 -4.29 -5.33 2.90
C PHE A 115 -3.33 -4.22 2.41
N LEU A 116 -2.68 -4.43 1.26
CA LEU A 116 -1.89 -3.38 0.59
C LEU A 116 -2.81 -2.30 0.03
N VAL A 117 -2.36 -1.05 0.08
CA VAL A 117 -3.12 0.08 -0.47
C VAL A 117 -3.04 0.03 -1.99
N ILE A 118 -4.22 0.05 -2.62
CA ILE A 118 -4.39 0.08 -4.08
C ILE A 118 -4.53 1.52 -4.56
N SER A 119 -5.39 2.28 -3.90
CA SER A 119 -5.74 3.65 -4.28
C SER A 119 -6.22 4.41 -3.06
N HIS A 120 -6.12 5.73 -3.10
CA HIS A 120 -6.58 6.60 -2.03
C HIS A 120 -7.10 7.92 -2.59
N CYS A 121 -7.96 8.58 -1.84
CA CYS A 121 -8.37 9.95 -2.06
C CYS A 121 -8.34 10.68 -0.72
N HIS A 122 -7.89 11.93 -0.70
CA HIS A 122 -7.89 12.77 0.49
C HIS A 122 -8.13 14.23 0.09
N ARG A 123 -8.90 14.96 0.91
CA ARG A 123 -9.22 16.38 0.64
C ARG A 123 -8.28 17.34 1.35
N ASN A 124 -7.78 16.93 2.51
CA ASN A 124 -6.94 17.74 3.38
C ASN A 124 -5.58 17.05 3.57
N GLY A 125 -4.53 17.85 3.73
CA GLY A 125 -3.21 17.32 4.12
C GLY A 125 -3.28 16.64 5.48
N ASN A 126 -2.75 15.43 5.58
CA ASN A 126 -2.57 14.73 6.85
C ASN A 126 -1.11 14.91 7.31
N ARG A 127 -0.88 14.98 8.63
CA ARG A 127 0.46 15.16 9.20
C ARG A 127 1.35 13.93 9.01
N ASP A 128 0.75 12.74 8.93
CA ASP A 128 1.48 11.48 8.81
C ASP A 128 1.43 10.95 7.37
N GLU A 129 2.55 11.11 6.66
CA GLU A 129 2.71 10.63 5.29
C GLU A 129 2.78 9.09 5.20
N HIS A 130 3.10 8.41 6.29
CA HIS A 130 3.23 6.94 6.36
C HIS A 130 1.99 6.25 6.95
N ARG A 131 0.89 6.99 7.08
CA ARG A 131 -0.35 6.47 7.69
C ARG A 131 -0.93 5.30 6.90
N PHE A 132 -0.77 5.27 5.58
CA PHE A 132 -1.32 4.24 4.71
C PHE A 132 -0.78 2.86 5.08
N GLU A 133 0.54 2.76 5.18
CA GLU A 133 1.23 1.52 5.51
C GLU A 133 1.05 1.12 6.97
N LYS A 134 0.98 2.11 7.87
CA LYS A 134 0.62 1.88 9.28
C LYS A 134 -0.77 1.28 9.41
N ILE A 135 -1.77 1.84 8.70
CA ILE A 135 -3.14 1.32 8.70
C ILE A 135 -3.15 -0.11 8.12
N SER A 136 -2.50 -0.34 6.98
CA SER A 136 -2.36 -1.68 6.40
C SER A 136 -1.81 -2.69 7.40
N ASN A 137 -0.71 -2.33 8.08
CA ASN A 137 -0.10 -3.20 9.08
C ASN A 137 -1.03 -3.45 10.27
N ILE A 138 -1.62 -2.41 10.87
CA ILE A 138 -2.53 -2.52 12.02
C ILE A 138 -3.70 -3.45 11.70
N ILE A 139 -4.40 -3.22 10.59
CA ILE A 139 -5.58 -4.02 10.24
C ILE A 139 -5.20 -5.43 9.85
N LYS A 140 -4.05 -5.63 9.18
CA LYS A 140 -3.56 -6.97 8.87
C LYS A 140 -3.24 -7.77 10.13
N GLN A 141 -2.58 -7.16 11.12
CA GLN A 141 -2.32 -7.81 12.41
C GLN A 141 -3.62 -8.16 13.15
N PHE A 142 -4.61 -7.26 13.12
CA PHE A 142 -5.93 -7.51 13.70
C PHE A 142 -6.64 -8.68 12.98
N LYS A 143 -6.65 -8.69 11.64
CA LYS A 143 -7.23 -9.77 10.83
C LYS A 143 -6.59 -11.13 11.11
N LEU A 144 -5.27 -11.16 11.26
CA LEU A 144 -4.53 -12.37 11.66
C LEU A 144 -4.94 -12.84 13.06
N SER A 145 -5.18 -11.91 13.98
CA SER A 145 -5.66 -12.22 15.33
C SER A 145 -7.07 -12.83 15.32
N CYS A 146 -8.01 -12.28 14.54
CA CYS A 146 -9.34 -12.87 14.33
C CYS A 146 -9.25 -14.30 13.78
N SER A 147 -8.38 -14.51 12.78
CA SER A 147 -8.20 -15.82 12.13
C SER A 147 -7.66 -16.87 13.10
N LYS A 148 -6.74 -16.50 14.00
CA LYS A 148 -6.25 -17.39 15.06
C LYS A 148 -7.35 -17.78 16.05
N LEU A 149 -8.37 -16.95 16.21
CA LEU A 149 -9.56 -17.23 17.03
C LEU A 149 -10.65 -18.00 16.26
N GLY A 150 -10.39 -18.42 15.02
CA GLY A 150 -11.34 -19.19 14.20
C GLY A 150 -12.44 -18.35 13.56
N THR A 151 -12.28 -17.02 13.48
CA THR A 151 -13.24 -16.10 12.87
C THR A 151 -12.59 -15.25 11.79
N HIS A 152 -13.40 -14.62 10.94
CA HIS A 152 -12.92 -13.70 9.92
C HIS A 152 -13.31 -12.27 10.25
N PHE A 153 -12.37 -11.35 10.04
CA PHE A 153 -12.67 -9.92 10.06
C PHE A 153 -13.63 -9.59 8.91
N ASP A 154 -14.69 -8.85 9.21
CA ASP A 154 -15.74 -8.45 8.25
C ASP A 154 -15.81 -6.92 8.12
N SER A 155 -16.03 -6.21 9.21
CA SER A 155 -16.02 -4.74 9.24
C SER A 155 -15.57 -4.18 10.59
N MET A 156 -15.20 -2.90 10.62
CA MET A 156 -14.84 -2.14 11.81
C MET A 156 -15.39 -0.72 11.70
N GLU A 157 -15.88 -0.19 12.82
CA GLU A 157 -16.19 1.24 12.96
C GLU A 157 -15.45 1.77 14.18
N VAL A 158 -14.75 2.88 14.01
CA VAL A 158 -14.04 3.59 15.07
C VAL A 158 -14.51 5.04 15.08
N THR A 159 -15.07 5.48 16.20
CA THR A 159 -15.59 6.84 16.37
C THR A 159 -14.98 7.52 17.57
N ASN A 160 -14.77 8.83 17.47
CA ASN A 160 -14.44 9.70 18.59
C ASN A 160 -15.04 11.10 18.37
N SER A 161 -14.66 12.07 19.20
CA SER A 161 -15.16 13.45 19.12
C SER A 161 -14.76 14.19 17.83
N ASN A 162 -13.74 13.70 17.12
CA ASN A 162 -13.11 14.40 16.00
C ASN A 162 -13.38 13.74 14.65
N PHE A 163 -13.52 12.40 14.61
CA PHE A 163 -13.76 11.66 13.37
C PHE A 163 -14.50 10.33 13.61
N ALA A 164 -15.08 9.82 12.53
CA ALA A 164 -15.54 8.45 12.38
C ALA A 164 -14.80 7.79 11.20
N ALA A 165 -14.30 6.57 11.43
CA ALA A 165 -13.67 5.74 10.40
C ALA A 165 -14.44 4.42 10.25
N PHE A 166 -14.73 4.07 9.02
CA PHE A 166 -15.42 2.84 8.64
C PHE A 166 -14.50 2.00 7.79
N ILE A 167 -14.30 0.74 8.15
CA ILE A 167 -13.59 -0.26 7.35
C ILE A 167 -14.60 -1.35 7.03
N ASP A 168 -14.86 -1.58 5.76
CA ASP A 168 -15.81 -2.59 5.30
C ASP A 168 -15.29 -3.30 4.05
N THR A 169 -15.73 -4.53 3.86
CA THR A 169 -15.62 -5.22 2.58
C THR A 169 -16.23 -4.35 1.49
N PHE A 170 -15.56 -4.19 0.35
CA PHE A 170 -16.05 -3.30 -0.71
C PHE A 170 -16.40 -4.05 -2.00
N THR A 171 -15.51 -4.95 -2.42
CA THR A 171 -15.75 -5.91 -3.51
C THR A 171 -15.35 -7.31 -3.05
N SER A 172 -15.36 -8.30 -3.95
CA SER A 172 -14.79 -9.61 -3.66
C SER A 172 -13.30 -9.56 -3.33
N ASN A 173 -12.57 -8.58 -3.89
CA ASN A 173 -11.10 -8.48 -3.81
C ASN A 173 -10.61 -7.24 -3.05
N THR A 174 -11.50 -6.39 -2.54
CA THR A 174 -11.07 -5.16 -1.83
C THR A 174 -11.81 -4.88 -0.53
N TYR A 175 -11.12 -4.17 0.34
CA TYR A 175 -11.68 -3.43 1.47
C TYR A 175 -11.66 -1.93 1.16
N VAL A 176 -12.59 -1.18 1.73
CA VAL A 176 -12.57 0.28 1.74
C VAL A 176 -12.48 0.78 3.18
N MET A 177 -11.67 1.81 3.39
CA MET A 177 -11.72 2.63 4.60
C MET A 177 -12.22 4.02 4.24
N VAL A 178 -13.20 4.55 4.98
CA VAL A 178 -13.72 5.90 4.81
C VAL A 178 -13.59 6.64 6.13
N VAL A 179 -13.00 7.83 6.09
CA VAL A 179 -12.84 8.73 7.24
C VAL A 179 -13.66 9.99 7.01
N VAL A 180 -14.49 10.34 8.01
CA VAL A 180 -15.30 11.56 8.03
C VAL A 180 -15.12 12.28 9.36
N SER A 181 -14.86 13.58 9.33
CA SER A 181 -14.77 14.44 10.53
C SER A 181 -16.15 14.87 11.00
N ASN A 182 -17.12 14.98 10.08
CA ASN A 182 -18.51 15.27 10.42
C ASN A 182 -19.22 13.99 10.87
N THR A 183 -19.27 13.75 12.18
CA THR A 183 -19.92 12.57 12.76
C THR A 183 -21.44 12.55 12.55
N SER A 184 -22.07 13.68 12.18
CA SER A 184 -23.51 13.75 11.91
C SER A 184 -23.92 12.96 10.65
N ILE A 185 -23.00 12.76 9.71
CA ILE A 185 -23.25 12.02 8.45
C ILE A 185 -22.82 10.55 8.53
N ALA A 186 -22.28 10.09 9.65
CA ALA A 186 -21.75 8.74 9.87
C ALA A 186 -22.71 7.62 9.44
N SER A 187 -23.99 7.73 9.79
CA SER A 187 -25.02 6.74 9.44
C SER A 187 -25.30 6.68 7.94
N ILE A 188 -25.22 7.80 7.25
CA ILE A 188 -25.41 7.92 5.79
C ILE A 188 -24.18 7.36 5.06
N THR A 189 -22.98 7.56 5.62
CA THR A 189 -21.72 7.04 5.05
C THR A 189 -21.75 5.53 4.85
N ARG A 190 -22.25 4.74 5.81
CA ARG A 190 -22.40 3.28 5.66
C ARG A 190 -23.30 2.91 4.49
N LEU A 191 -24.44 3.59 4.33
CA LEU A 191 -25.36 3.34 3.21
C LEU A 191 -24.70 3.70 1.87
N ASN A 192 -23.95 4.79 1.82
CA ASN A 192 -23.22 5.20 0.62
C ASN A 192 -22.14 4.19 0.23
N ILE A 193 -21.39 3.64 1.20
CA ILE A 193 -20.42 2.56 0.96
C ILE A 193 -21.12 1.37 0.31
N GLN A 194 -22.26 0.92 0.86
CA GLN A 194 -23.02 -0.20 0.32
C GLN A 194 -23.50 0.04 -1.12
N ASN A 195 -23.99 1.25 -1.41
CA ASN A 195 -24.47 1.60 -2.75
C ASN A 195 -23.33 1.67 -3.78
N ALA A 196 -22.13 2.10 -3.35
CA ALA A 196 -20.98 2.19 -4.23
C ALA A 196 -20.38 0.81 -4.59
N LYS A 197 -20.54 -0.23 -3.75
CA LYS A 197 -19.96 -1.58 -3.97
C LYS A 197 -20.20 -2.09 -5.40
N LYS A 198 -21.46 -2.01 -5.88
CA LYS A 198 -21.86 -2.50 -7.23
C LYS A 198 -21.13 -1.80 -8.38
N HIS A 199 -20.72 -0.55 -8.22
CA HIS A 199 -19.96 0.18 -9.23
C HIS A 199 -18.52 -0.32 -9.29
N PHE A 200 -17.88 -0.47 -8.13
CA PHE A 200 -16.51 -0.94 -8.05
C PHE A 200 -16.35 -2.42 -8.41
N GLU A 201 -17.33 -3.27 -8.10
CA GLU A 201 -17.36 -4.66 -8.59
C GLU A 201 -17.32 -4.75 -10.12
N LYS A 202 -17.99 -3.82 -10.83
CA LYS A 202 -17.96 -3.76 -12.30
C LYS A 202 -16.63 -3.26 -12.83
N LEU A 203 -15.92 -2.42 -12.08
CA LEU A 203 -14.59 -1.96 -12.46
C LEU A 203 -13.55 -3.08 -12.35
N GLU A 204 -13.66 -3.91 -11.31
CA GLU A 204 -12.84 -5.12 -11.18
C GLU A 204 -13.16 -6.16 -12.25
N ALA A 205 -14.44 -6.39 -12.57
CA ALA A 205 -14.82 -7.38 -13.58
C ALA A 205 -14.42 -7.01 -15.02
N LYS A 206 -13.94 -5.79 -15.25
CA LYS A 206 -13.38 -5.32 -16.53
C LYS A 206 -11.85 -5.49 -16.62
N GLN A 207 -11.22 -6.10 -15.61
CA GLN A 207 -9.84 -6.58 -15.66
C GLN A 207 -9.76 -7.89 -16.47
#